data_AF-A0A0N0D6Q4-F1
#
_entry.id   AF-A0A0N0D6Q4-F1
#
_cell.length_a   1.000
_cell.length_b   1.000
_cell.length_c   1.000
_cell.angle_alpha   90.00
_cell.angle_beta   90.00
_cell.angle_gamma   90.00
#
_symmetry.space_group_name_H-M   'P 1'
#
loop_
_entity.id
_entity.type
_entity.pdbx_description
1 polymer ?
#
loop_
_entity_poly.entity_id
_entity_poly.type
_entity_poly.pdbx_seq_one_letter_code
_entity_poly.pdbx_strand_id
1 'polypeptide(L)'
;MNSTKNDPFQFMLSNIEIIMIAINKSKTSKEAWTKLSSQLSNLKEIMKFNTFKVYSKILIKISFLINEYNNRIMEFQMERLMLMKNTDEIMIQKSSLKQQLTNAVQKEKEYLREIDKVSKELDKVRHVLDKKYVENSNLKKELDKVRHNCQEKVDKNQNLKIQLYNALKENDEIKLHAAEVRQKLEKESIEKSIVKKNHVKKNIKYSETSKSYNITIATDEVPKRINGWGIQLKWPYYRLFKKIHGKVRWIYIGKDWNEDLAVKKIKEFQCKYLGSNYEKTC
;
A
#
# COMPACT_ATOMS: atom_id res chain seq x y z
N MET A 1 -64.27 79.15 25.63
CA MET A 1 -64.56 77.89 26.35
C MET A 1 -64.02 78.03 27.77
N ASN A 2 -64.86 78.40 28.75
CA ASN A 2 -64.45 78.70 30.15
C ASN A 2 -65.45 78.12 31.17
N SER A 3 -65.93 76.88 30.97
CA SER A 3 -66.87 76.22 31.89
C SER A 3 -66.25 75.15 32.80
N THR A 4 -64.92 74.98 32.79
CA THR A 4 -64.24 73.88 33.52
C THR A 4 -63.97 74.16 35.00
N LYS A 5 -64.21 75.37 35.52
CA LYS A 5 -63.83 75.73 36.90
C LYS A 5 -64.71 75.15 38.01
N ASN A 6 -65.91 74.63 37.69
CA ASN A 6 -66.88 74.19 38.71
C ASN A 6 -67.28 72.71 38.62
N ASP A 7 -66.70 71.90 37.73
CA ASP A 7 -67.02 70.48 37.67
C ASP A 7 -66.22 69.69 38.73
N PRO A 8 -66.90 69.02 39.69
CA PRO A 8 -66.22 68.21 40.69
C PRO A 8 -65.34 67.11 40.10
N PHE A 9 -65.74 66.50 38.98
CA PHE A 9 -64.99 65.41 38.39
C PHE A 9 -63.69 65.89 37.75
N GLN A 10 -63.73 66.93 36.92
CA GLN A 10 -62.52 67.57 36.38
C GLN A 10 -61.58 68.04 37.49
N PHE A 11 -62.12 68.65 38.56
CA PHE A 11 -61.30 69.05 39.71
C PHE A 11 -60.59 67.85 40.36
N MET A 12 -61.28 66.72 40.52
CA MET A 12 -60.69 65.50 41.07
C MET A 12 -59.59 64.93 40.16
N LEU A 13 -59.76 64.99 38.83
CA LEU A 13 -58.75 64.54 37.87
C LEU A 13 -57.51 65.43 37.85
N SER A 14 -57.68 66.76 37.83
CA SER A 14 -56.54 67.70 37.82
C SER A 14 -55.72 67.67 39.11
N ASN A 15 -56.31 67.19 40.22
CA ASN A 15 -55.65 67.07 41.52
C ASN A 15 -55.48 65.61 41.97
N ILE A 16 -55.53 64.66 41.01
CA ILE A 16 -55.65 63.22 41.32
C ILE A 16 -54.49 62.70 42.18
N GLU A 17 -53.26 63.16 41.96
CA GLU A 17 -52.09 62.73 42.74
C GLU A 17 -52.22 63.13 44.21
N ILE A 18 -52.52 64.40 44.48
CA ILE A 18 -52.69 64.94 45.83
C ILE A 18 -53.85 64.25 46.55
N ILE A 19 -54.96 64.05 45.83
CA ILE A 19 -56.15 63.38 46.34
C ILE A 19 -55.85 61.92 46.69
N MET A 20 -55.19 61.18 45.80
CA MET A 20 -54.83 59.78 46.02
C MET A 20 -53.83 59.64 47.18
N ILE A 21 -52.86 60.54 47.32
CA ILE A 21 -51.94 60.57 48.47
C ILE A 21 -52.72 60.78 49.77
N ALA A 22 -53.64 61.74 49.81
CA ALA A 22 -54.44 62.02 51.00
C ALA A 22 -55.39 60.86 51.36
N ILE A 23 -55.97 60.19 50.36
CA ILE A 23 -56.78 58.98 50.54
C ILE A 23 -55.92 57.85 51.12
N ASN A 24 -54.76 57.56 50.51
CA ASN A 24 -53.89 56.45 50.93
C ASN A 24 -53.27 56.66 52.32
N LYS A 25 -53.04 57.91 52.73
CA LYS A 25 -52.51 58.27 54.05
C LYS A 25 -53.57 58.43 55.15
N SER A 26 -54.85 58.22 54.84
CA SER A 26 -55.96 58.41 55.78
C SER A 26 -56.70 57.10 56.04
N LYS A 27 -57.19 56.91 57.26
CA LYS A 27 -57.95 55.69 57.62
C LYS A 27 -59.39 55.74 57.14
N THR A 28 -59.94 56.94 56.97
CA THR A 28 -61.34 57.13 56.54
C THR A 28 -61.45 58.21 55.47
N SER A 29 -62.50 58.14 54.64
CA SER A 29 -62.79 59.20 53.66
C SER A 29 -63.01 60.56 54.31
N LYS A 30 -63.52 60.60 55.55
CA LYS A 30 -63.75 61.85 56.29
C LYS A 30 -62.43 62.51 56.70
N GLU A 31 -61.46 61.71 57.15
CA GLU A 31 -60.11 62.19 57.46
C GLU A 31 -59.39 62.69 56.20
N ALA A 32 -59.49 61.96 55.09
CA ALA A 32 -58.93 62.38 53.80
C ALA A 32 -59.53 63.71 53.33
N TRP A 33 -60.85 63.87 53.46
CA TRP A 33 -61.57 65.12 53.14
C TRP A 33 -61.09 66.30 53.99
N THR A 34 -60.92 66.11 55.30
CA THR A 34 -60.45 67.18 56.19
C THR A 34 -59.02 67.61 55.84
N LYS A 35 -58.12 66.65 55.58
CA LYS A 35 -56.75 66.95 55.13
C LYS A 35 -56.75 67.69 53.79
N LEU A 36 -57.49 67.20 52.80
CA LEU A 36 -57.59 67.85 51.49
C LEU A 36 -58.22 69.23 51.57
N SER A 37 -59.21 69.43 52.44
CA SER A 37 -59.84 70.74 52.66
C SER A 37 -58.87 71.79 53.21
N SER A 38 -57.81 71.38 53.90
CA SER A 38 -56.74 72.29 54.35
C SER A 38 -55.68 72.56 53.29
N GLN A 39 -55.52 71.64 52.33
CA GLN A 39 -54.50 71.73 51.27
C GLN A 39 -55.02 72.38 49.99
N LEU A 40 -56.32 72.22 49.71
CA LEU A 40 -56.99 72.70 48.50
C LEU A 40 -58.09 73.68 48.92
N SER A 41 -57.77 74.98 48.91
CA SER A 41 -58.67 76.05 49.35
C SER A 41 -60.03 76.02 48.66
N ASN A 42 -60.08 75.65 47.38
CA ASN A 42 -61.28 75.70 46.56
C ASN A 42 -62.13 74.41 46.64
N LEU A 43 -61.67 73.38 47.37
CA LEU A 43 -62.33 72.07 47.40
C LEU A 43 -63.77 72.14 47.91
N LYS A 44 -64.00 72.92 48.97
CA LYS A 44 -65.33 73.08 49.59
C LYS A 44 -66.29 73.91 48.74
N GLU A 45 -65.76 74.79 47.90
CA GLU A 45 -66.54 75.59 46.96
C GLU A 45 -67.02 74.74 45.78
N ILE A 46 -66.18 73.81 45.34
CA ILE A 46 -66.43 73.00 44.13
C ILE A 46 -67.28 71.76 44.44
N MET A 47 -67.11 71.09 45.59
CA MET A 47 -67.87 69.88 45.90
C MET A 47 -68.18 69.69 47.38
N LYS A 48 -69.19 68.86 47.67
CA LYS A 48 -69.53 68.45 49.03
C LYS A 48 -68.85 67.12 49.38
N PHE A 49 -68.74 66.82 50.67
CA PHE A 49 -68.14 65.58 51.17
C PHE A 49 -68.74 64.30 50.54
N ASN A 50 -70.06 64.23 50.35
CA ASN A 50 -70.70 63.06 49.75
C ASN A 50 -70.29 62.87 48.28
N THR A 51 -70.16 63.97 47.53
CA THR A 51 -69.66 63.96 46.15
C THR A 51 -68.22 63.46 46.10
N PHE A 52 -67.35 63.97 46.97
CA PHE A 52 -65.99 63.47 47.13
C PHE A 52 -65.95 61.97 47.49
N LYS A 53 -66.81 61.52 48.42
CA LYS A 53 -66.88 60.12 48.84
C LYS A 53 -67.26 59.18 47.69
N VAL A 54 -68.12 59.61 46.78
CA VAL A 54 -68.48 58.83 45.58
C VAL A 54 -67.31 58.80 44.61
N TYR A 55 -66.74 59.95 44.25
CA TYR A 55 -65.65 60.01 43.27
C TYR A 55 -64.36 59.36 43.77
N SER A 56 -64.02 59.48 45.05
CA SER A 56 -62.85 58.81 45.64
C SER A 56 -62.91 57.29 45.49
N LYS A 57 -64.08 56.66 45.66
CA LYS A 57 -64.24 55.22 45.40
C LYS A 57 -63.96 54.86 43.95
N ILE A 58 -64.38 55.70 43.01
CA ILE A 58 -64.14 55.52 41.58
C ILE A 58 -62.66 55.67 41.28
N LEU A 59 -62.01 56.73 41.79
CA LEU A 59 -60.57 56.96 41.61
C LEU A 59 -59.71 55.83 42.18
N ILE A 60 -60.07 55.28 43.34
CA ILE A 60 -59.37 54.12 43.91
C ILE A 60 -59.42 52.94 42.93
N LYS A 61 -60.60 52.63 42.37
CA LYS A 61 -60.73 51.56 41.37
C LYS A 61 -59.91 51.84 40.12
N ILE A 62 -59.97 53.07 39.60
CA ILE A 62 -59.16 53.48 38.44
C ILE A 62 -57.67 53.34 38.75
N SER A 63 -57.21 53.75 39.93
CA SER A 63 -55.80 53.64 40.32
C SER A 63 -55.31 52.19 40.37
N PHE A 64 -56.17 51.27 40.83
CA PHE A 64 -55.87 49.84 40.83
C PHE A 64 -55.72 49.31 39.40
N LEU A 65 -56.67 49.65 38.52
CA LEU A 65 -56.60 49.27 37.10
C LEU A 65 -55.36 49.84 36.41
N ILE A 66 -55.04 51.12 36.63
CA ILE A 66 -53.83 51.74 36.07
C ILE A 66 -52.58 50.98 36.52
N ASN A 67 -52.50 50.61 37.81
CA ASN A 67 -51.36 49.86 38.32
C ASN A 67 -51.25 48.47 37.67
N GLU A 68 -52.36 47.78 37.49
CA GLU A 68 -52.41 46.49 36.77
C GLU A 68 -51.94 46.63 35.31
N TYR A 69 -52.42 47.65 34.60
CA TYR A 69 -51.97 47.93 33.23
C TYR A 69 -50.48 48.29 33.17
N ASN A 70 -49.97 49.09 34.10
CA ASN A 70 -48.56 49.47 34.14
C ASN A 70 -47.66 48.24 34.37
N ASN A 71 -48.06 47.33 35.27
CA ASN A 71 -47.35 46.08 35.49
C ASN A 71 -47.31 45.24 34.20
N ARG A 72 -48.44 45.12 33.51
CA ARG A 72 -48.52 44.36 32.26
C ARG A 72 -47.71 44.99 31.12
N ILE A 73 -47.66 46.32 31.05
CA ILE A 73 -46.79 47.04 30.10
C ILE A 73 -45.32 46.73 30.40
N MET A 74 -44.93 46.71 31.68
CA MET A 74 -43.56 46.37 32.08
C MET A 74 -43.19 44.93 31.72
N GLU A 75 -44.10 43.97 31.94
CA GLU A 75 -43.93 42.58 31.50
C GLU A 75 -43.69 42.48 29.99
N PHE A 76 -44.52 43.15 29.18
CA PHE A 76 -44.34 43.17 27.73
C PHE A 76 -43.03 43.83 27.29
N GLN A 77 -42.58 44.86 28.00
CA GLN A 77 -41.28 45.49 27.72
C GLN A 77 -40.12 44.54 28.01
N MET A 78 -40.19 43.79 29.12
CA MET A 78 -39.19 42.79 29.46
C MET A 78 -39.17 41.64 28.45
N GLU A 79 -40.33 41.13 28.06
CA GLU A 79 -40.44 40.09 27.03
C GLU A 79 -39.86 40.56 25.69
N ARG A 80 -40.18 41.78 25.27
CA ARG A 80 -39.61 42.39 24.05
C ARG A 80 -38.08 42.47 24.11
N LEU A 81 -37.51 42.89 25.25
CA LEU A 81 -36.06 42.98 25.42
C LEU A 81 -35.39 41.59 25.35
N MET A 82 -35.99 40.58 25.98
CA MET A 82 -35.50 39.20 25.91
C MET A 82 -35.54 38.65 24.49
N LEU A 83 -36.63 38.90 23.75
CA LEU A 83 -36.76 38.48 22.35
C LEU A 83 -35.76 39.19 21.43
N MET A 84 -35.49 40.47 21.65
CA MET A 84 -34.46 41.21 20.91
C MET A 84 -33.08 40.58 21.12
N LYS A 85 -32.69 40.31 22.37
CA LYS A 85 -31.41 39.66 22.68
C LYS A 85 -31.28 38.29 22.01
N ASN A 86 -32.33 37.46 22.09
CA ASN A 86 -32.34 36.15 21.44
C ASN A 86 -32.22 36.28 19.91
N THR A 87 -32.85 37.30 19.32
CA THR A 87 -32.76 37.56 17.88
C THR A 87 -31.34 37.93 17.46
N ASP A 88 -30.65 38.76 18.25
CA ASP A 88 -29.25 39.13 18.01
C ASP A 88 -28.33 37.91 18.11
N GLU A 89 -28.51 37.05 19.13
CA GLU A 89 -27.77 35.80 19.30
C GLU A 89 -27.96 34.87 18.09
N ILE A 90 -29.20 34.71 17.62
CA ILE A 90 -29.52 33.92 16.43
C ILE A 90 -28.84 34.51 15.18
N MET A 91 -28.83 35.84 15.04
CA MET A 91 -28.19 36.50 13.90
C MET A 91 -26.67 36.27 13.90
N ILE A 92 -26.01 36.33 15.06
CA ILE A 92 -24.59 36.03 15.23
C ILE A 92 -24.30 34.57 14.88
N GLN A 93 -25.09 33.63 15.40
CA GLN A 93 -24.93 32.21 15.11
C GLN A 93 -25.11 31.92 13.61
N LYS A 94 -26.12 32.51 12.98
CA LYS A 94 -26.37 32.39 11.54
C LYS A 94 -25.18 32.90 10.72
N SER A 95 -24.58 34.02 11.13
CA SER A 95 -23.39 34.56 10.46
C SER A 95 -22.19 33.62 10.57
N SER A 96 -21.93 33.09 11.76
CA SER A 96 -20.87 32.10 12.00
C SER A 96 -21.05 30.83 11.15
N LEU A 97 -22.27 30.27 11.13
CA LEU A 97 -22.59 29.09 10.34
C LEU A 97 -22.41 29.33 8.84
N LYS A 98 -22.82 30.52 8.35
CA LYS A 98 -22.62 30.92 6.95
C LYS A 98 -21.13 30.98 6.58
N GLN A 99 -20.28 31.49 7.48
CA GLN A 99 -18.83 31.51 7.27
C GLN A 99 -18.24 30.09 7.24
N GLN A 100 -18.65 29.23 8.18
CA GLN A 100 -18.22 27.83 8.21
C GLN A 100 -18.60 27.08 6.92
N LEU A 101 -19.82 27.29 6.43
CA LEU A 101 -20.29 26.71 5.18
C LEU A 101 -19.44 27.18 3.99
N THR A 102 -19.13 28.48 3.92
CA THR A 102 -18.29 29.05 2.85
C THR A 102 -16.90 28.43 2.85
N ASN A 103 -16.29 28.27 4.03
CA ASN A 103 -14.98 27.64 4.19
C ASN A 103 -15.02 26.15 3.79
N ALA A 104 -16.08 25.42 4.15
CA ALA A 104 -16.24 24.01 3.79
C ALA A 104 -16.36 23.82 2.27
N VAL A 105 -17.19 24.65 1.61
CA VAL A 105 -17.34 24.64 0.14
C VAL A 105 -16.02 24.96 -0.56
N GLN A 106 -15.22 25.87 -0.01
CA GLN A 106 -13.91 26.19 -0.59
C GLN A 106 -12.93 25.01 -0.49
N LYS A 107 -12.87 24.34 0.67
CA LYS A 107 -12.04 23.13 0.85
C LYS A 107 -12.49 21.99 -0.07
N GLU A 108 -13.79 21.79 -0.22
CA GLU A 108 -14.34 20.79 -1.15
C GLU A 108 -13.85 21.03 -2.59
N LYS A 109 -13.88 22.28 -3.05
CA LYS A 109 -13.35 22.65 -4.37
C LYS A 109 -11.86 22.36 -4.51
N GLU A 110 -11.07 22.53 -3.45
CA GLU A 110 -9.65 22.20 -3.43
C GLU A 110 -9.42 20.70 -3.55
N TYR A 111 -10.14 19.90 -2.76
CA TYR A 111 -10.07 18.43 -2.85
C TYR A 111 -10.48 17.91 -4.22
N LEU A 112 -11.51 18.47 -4.85
CA LEU A 112 -11.91 18.09 -6.21
C LEU A 112 -10.80 18.35 -7.24
N ARG A 113 -10.05 19.46 -7.11
CA ARG A 113 -8.90 19.75 -7.98
C ARG A 113 -7.75 18.77 -7.76
N GLU A 114 -7.52 18.35 -6.52
CA GLU A 114 -6.50 17.34 -6.21
C GLU A 114 -6.88 15.97 -6.78
N ILE A 115 -8.14 15.56 -6.64
CA ILE A 115 -8.68 14.34 -7.24
C ILE A 115 -8.48 14.34 -8.76
N ASP A 116 -8.80 15.44 -9.44
CA ASP A 116 -8.61 15.57 -10.89
C ASP A 116 -7.12 15.43 -11.30
N LYS A 117 -6.20 16.02 -10.53
CA LYS A 117 -4.75 15.85 -10.77
C LYS A 117 -4.32 14.39 -10.62
N VAL A 118 -4.73 13.73 -9.54
CA VAL A 118 -4.39 12.32 -9.28
C VAL A 118 -4.97 11.42 -10.37
N SER A 119 -6.21 11.67 -10.81
CA SER A 119 -6.85 10.92 -11.89
C SER A 119 -6.03 11.01 -13.19
N LYS A 120 -5.57 12.22 -13.55
CA LYS A 120 -4.72 12.43 -14.74
C LYS A 120 -3.38 11.70 -14.64
N GLU A 121 -2.74 11.70 -13.47
CA GLU A 121 -1.51 10.94 -13.28
C GLU A 121 -1.74 9.42 -13.36
N LEU A 122 -2.86 8.94 -12.84
CA LEU A 122 -3.25 7.53 -12.94
C LEU A 122 -3.43 7.10 -14.40
N ASP A 123 -4.09 7.93 -15.22
CA ASP A 123 -4.26 7.67 -16.66
C ASP A 123 -2.92 7.60 -17.40
N LYS A 124 -1.96 8.48 -17.06
CA LYS A 124 -0.60 8.41 -17.62
C LYS A 124 0.09 7.09 -17.26
N VAL A 125 0.02 6.69 -15.99
CA VAL A 125 0.61 5.42 -15.52
C VAL A 125 -0.04 4.24 -16.22
N ARG A 126 -1.36 4.25 -16.37
CA ARG A 126 -2.10 3.20 -17.08
C ARG A 126 -1.64 3.07 -18.52
N HIS A 127 -1.49 4.19 -19.24
CA HIS A 127 -0.96 4.18 -20.60
C HIS A 127 0.45 3.56 -20.66
N VAL A 128 1.34 3.93 -19.74
CA VAL A 128 2.70 3.37 -19.69
C VAL A 128 2.67 1.87 -19.45
N LEU A 129 1.80 1.42 -18.54
CA LEU A 129 1.63 0.01 -18.22
C LEU A 129 1.14 -0.80 -19.43
N ASP A 130 0.14 -0.30 -20.16
CA ASP A 130 -0.38 -0.95 -21.36
C ASP A 130 0.70 -1.10 -22.44
N LYS A 131 1.52 -0.06 -22.65
CA LYS A 131 2.69 -0.13 -23.54
C LYS A 131 3.66 -1.23 -23.12
N LYS A 132 3.95 -1.36 -21.81
CA LYS A 132 4.85 -2.39 -21.29
C LYS A 132 4.27 -3.79 -21.41
N TYR A 133 2.96 -3.97 -21.26
CA TYR A 133 2.32 -5.26 -21.50
C TYR A 133 2.46 -5.72 -22.96
N VAL A 134 2.25 -4.81 -23.91
CA VAL A 134 2.44 -5.10 -25.34
C VAL A 134 3.90 -5.44 -25.63
N GLU A 135 4.85 -4.65 -25.12
CA GLU A 135 6.29 -4.92 -25.27
C GLU A 135 6.69 -6.30 -24.73
N ASN A 136 6.22 -6.64 -23.52
CA ASN A 136 6.51 -7.93 -22.89
C ASN A 136 5.91 -9.11 -23.67
N SER A 137 4.69 -8.95 -24.21
CA SER A 137 4.07 -9.93 -25.09
C SER A 137 4.89 -10.18 -26.36
N ASN A 138 5.44 -9.12 -26.96
CA ASN A 138 6.31 -9.23 -28.14
C ASN A 138 7.64 -9.92 -27.79
N LEU A 139 8.31 -9.51 -26.70
CA LEU A 139 9.54 -10.15 -26.23
C LEU A 139 9.35 -11.62 -25.94
N LYS A 140 8.20 -12.00 -25.38
CA LYS A 140 7.85 -13.40 -25.12
C LYS A 140 7.77 -14.22 -26.42
N LYS A 141 7.12 -13.68 -27.46
CA LYS A 141 7.06 -14.32 -28.79
C LYS A 141 8.45 -14.49 -29.41
N GLU A 142 9.30 -13.46 -29.34
CA GLU A 142 10.68 -13.53 -29.86
C GLU A 142 11.52 -14.57 -29.11
N LEU A 143 11.37 -14.63 -27.78
CA LEU A 143 12.06 -15.62 -26.95
C LEU A 143 11.65 -17.05 -27.30
N ASP A 144 10.37 -17.28 -27.58
CA ASP A 144 9.87 -18.59 -28.01
C ASP A 144 10.40 -18.98 -29.41
N LYS A 145 10.53 -18.04 -30.35
CA LYS A 145 11.20 -18.27 -31.65
C LYS A 145 12.67 -18.68 -31.48
N VAL A 146 13.41 -17.97 -30.62
CA VAL A 146 14.83 -18.29 -30.35
C VAL A 146 14.96 -19.67 -29.72
N ARG A 147 14.08 -20.03 -28.77
CA ARG A 147 14.05 -21.36 -28.16
C ARG A 147 13.83 -22.45 -29.22
N HIS A 148 12.87 -22.26 -30.11
CA HIS A 148 12.58 -23.23 -31.18
C HIS A 148 13.79 -23.44 -32.10
N ASN A 149 14.41 -22.36 -32.59
CA ASN A 149 15.61 -22.44 -33.44
C ASN A 149 16.79 -23.11 -32.72
N CYS A 150 16.99 -22.81 -31.43
CA CYS A 150 18.02 -23.47 -30.64
C CYS A 150 17.77 -24.98 -30.54
N GLN A 151 16.53 -25.39 -30.30
CA GLN A 151 16.16 -26.81 -30.25
C GLN A 151 16.42 -27.50 -31.60
N GLU A 152 16.02 -26.89 -32.72
CA GLU A 152 16.31 -27.45 -34.05
C GLU A 152 17.82 -27.65 -34.29
N LYS A 153 18.65 -26.70 -33.85
CA LYS A 153 20.11 -26.82 -33.97
C LYS A 153 20.66 -27.94 -33.09
N VAL A 154 20.13 -28.12 -31.89
CA VAL A 154 20.49 -29.23 -31.00
C VAL A 154 20.12 -30.57 -31.66
N ASP A 155 18.92 -30.70 -32.20
CA ASP A 155 18.44 -31.92 -32.84
C ASP A 155 19.29 -32.25 -34.10
N LYS A 156 19.60 -31.24 -34.92
CA LYS A 156 20.51 -31.39 -36.07
C LYS A 156 21.91 -31.86 -35.65
N ASN A 157 22.47 -31.30 -34.57
CA ASN A 157 23.77 -31.70 -34.07
C ASN A 157 23.77 -33.15 -33.55
N GLN A 158 22.71 -33.56 -32.85
CA GLN A 158 22.52 -34.95 -32.42
C GLN A 158 22.47 -35.89 -33.63
N ASN A 159 21.72 -35.54 -34.68
CA ASN A 159 21.67 -36.34 -35.91
C ASN A 159 23.04 -36.44 -36.61
N LEU A 160 23.77 -35.33 -36.74
CA LEU A 160 25.13 -35.33 -37.30
C LEU A 160 26.09 -36.21 -36.49
N LYS A 161 25.98 -36.19 -35.16
CA LYS A 161 26.80 -37.05 -34.28
C LYS A 161 26.51 -38.54 -34.50
N ILE A 162 25.25 -38.90 -34.70
CA ILE A 162 24.84 -40.28 -35.05
C ILE A 162 25.39 -40.67 -36.43
N GLN A 163 25.26 -39.79 -37.43
CA GLN A 163 25.79 -40.04 -38.78
C GLN A 163 27.32 -40.24 -38.75
N LEU A 164 28.04 -39.39 -38.00
CA LEU A 164 29.49 -39.52 -37.83
C LEU A 164 29.87 -40.85 -37.18
N TYR A 165 29.14 -41.28 -36.15
CA TYR A 165 29.38 -42.57 -35.50
C TYR A 165 29.21 -43.74 -36.49
N ASN A 166 28.16 -43.72 -37.31
CA ASN A 166 27.93 -44.76 -38.31
C ASN A 166 29.04 -44.78 -39.39
N ALA A 167 29.42 -43.60 -39.90
CA ALA A 167 30.49 -43.49 -40.90
C ALA A 167 31.86 -43.97 -40.36
N LEU A 168 32.14 -43.73 -39.08
CA LEU A 168 33.35 -44.26 -38.43
C LEU A 168 33.31 -45.79 -38.37
N LYS A 169 32.17 -46.37 -38.01
CA LYS A 169 31.98 -47.83 -37.98
C LYS A 169 32.16 -48.45 -39.37
N GLU A 170 31.54 -47.89 -40.39
CA GLU A 170 31.69 -48.33 -41.79
C GLU A 170 33.14 -48.26 -42.27
N ASN A 171 33.86 -47.18 -41.92
CA ASN A 171 35.28 -47.04 -42.27
C ASN A 171 36.13 -48.13 -41.60
N ASP A 172 35.85 -48.48 -40.35
CA ASP A 172 36.56 -49.57 -39.67
C ASP A 172 36.25 -50.94 -40.28
N GLU A 173 35.01 -51.19 -40.72
CA GLU A 173 34.64 -52.38 -41.49
C GLU A 173 35.37 -52.45 -42.85
N ILE A 174 35.46 -51.33 -43.57
CA ILE A 174 36.20 -51.22 -44.83
C ILE A 174 37.70 -51.49 -44.61
N LYS A 175 38.30 -50.94 -43.54
CA LYS A 175 39.71 -51.20 -43.20
C LYS A 175 39.94 -52.68 -42.93
N LEU A 176 39.03 -53.35 -42.21
CA LEU A 176 39.11 -54.77 -41.94
C LEU A 176 39.05 -55.58 -43.24
N HIS A 177 38.06 -55.29 -44.10
CA HIS A 177 37.93 -55.95 -45.40
C HIS A 177 39.15 -55.68 -46.30
N ALA A 178 39.68 -54.46 -46.33
CA ALA A 178 40.88 -54.12 -47.07
C ALA A 178 42.11 -54.89 -46.55
N ALA A 179 42.24 -55.08 -45.23
CA ALA A 179 43.30 -55.90 -44.64
C ALA A 179 43.16 -57.39 -45.04
N GLU A 180 41.94 -57.92 -45.05
CA GLU A 180 41.67 -59.30 -45.52
C GLU A 180 42.03 -59.48 -47.00
N VAL A 181 41.65 -58.52 -47.86
CA VAL A 181 41.99 -58.55 -49.29
C VAL A 181 43.50 -58.48 -49.49
N ARG A 182 44.21 -57.61 -48.74
CA ARG A 182 45.68 -57.56 -48.77
C ARG A 182 46.29 -58.89 -48.37
N GLN A 183 45.78 -59.53 -47.32
CA GLN A 183 46.26 -60.85 -46.89
C GLN A 183 46.00 -61.93 -47.96
N LYS A 184 44.84 -61.91 -48.62
CA LYS A 184 44.53 -62.82 -49.73
C LYS A 184 45.46 -62.59 -50.92
N LEU A 185 45.69 -61.34 -51.31
CA LEU A 185 46.64 -60.99 -52.37
C LEU A 185 48.08 -61.39 -52.03
N GLU A 186 48.48 -61.23 -50.77
CA GLU A 186 49.79 -61.67 -50.29
C GLU A 186 49.92 -63.18 -50.36
N LYS A 187 48.90 -63.93 -49.92
CA LYS A 187 48.81 -65.39 -50.08
C LYS A 187 48.88 -65.83 -51.55
N GLU A 188 48.11 -65.20 -52.44
CA GLU A 188 48.16 -65.48 -53.88
C GLU A 188 49.51 -65.11 -54.52
N SER A 189 50.15 -64.03 -54.05
CA SER A 189 51.49 -63.64 -54.50
C SER A 189 52.53 -64.67 -54.03
N ILE A 190 52.40 -65.14 -52.79
CA ILE A 190 53.19 -66.24 -52.25
C ILE A 190 52.93 -67.52 -53.05
N GLU A 191 51.69 -67.91 -53.34
CA GLU A 191 51.35 -69.07 -54.19
C GLU A 191 51.87 -68.92 -55.61
N LYS A 192 51.73 -67.75 -56.25
CA LYS A 192 52.35 -67.45 -57.56
C LYS A 192 53.87 -67.55 -57.49
N SER A 193 54.47 -67.14 -56.37
CA SER A 193 55.90 -67.29 -56.14
C SER A 193 56.29 -68.75 -55.88
N ILE A 194 55.44 -69.59 -55.27
CA ILE A 194 55.65 -71.04 -55.06
C ILE A 194 55.46 -71.81 -56.38
N VAL A 195 54.47 -71.46 -57.21
CA VAL A 195 54.25 -72.00 -58.56
C VAL A 195 55.40 -71.61 -59.50
N LYS A 196 56.00 -70.41 -59.33
CA LYS A 196 57.24 -70.02 -60.02
C LYS A 196 58.53 -70.62 -59.39
N LYS A 197 58.51 -71.00 -58.10
CA LYS A 197 59.65 -71.56 -57.34
C LYS A 197 59.59 -73.08 -57.13
N ASN A 198 58.83 -73.81 -57.96
CA ASN A 198 59.06 -75.24 -58.19
C ASN A 198 60.15 -75.50 -59.26
N HIS A 199 60.72 -74.46 -59.84
CA HIS A 199 62.10 -74.49 -60.30
C HIS A 199 62.99 -73.74 -59.31
N VAL A 200 63.97 -74.50 -58.81
CA VAL A 200 65.17 -74.07 -58.06
C VAL A 200 64.99 -73.98 -56.53
N LYS A 201 65.49 -75.04 -55.90
CA LYS A 201 65.79 -75.22 -54.46
C LYS A 201 67.00 -74.40 -53.98
N LYS A 202 67.07 -74.30 -52.64
CA LYS A 202 68.19 -74.00 -51.70
C LYS A 202 68.25 -72.51 -51.27
N ASN A 203 68.48 -72.12 -50.02
CA ASN A 203 68.69 -72.77 -48.71
C ASN A 203 68.88 -71.66 -47.62
N ILE A 204 68.74 -72.00 -46.31
CA ILE A 204 69.37 -71.39 -45.07
C ILE A 204 68.77 -70.04 -44.54
N LYS A 205 68.64 -69.68 -43.24
CA LYS A 205 68.57 -70.24 -41.84
C LYS A 205 68.33 -69.05 -40.85
N TYR A 206 67.62 -69.29 -39.72
CA TYR A 206 67.65 -68.69 -38.33
C TYR A 206 67.75 -67.15 -38.10
N SER A 207 67.01 -66.47 -37.21
CA SER A 207 66.82 -66.61 -35.73
C SER A 207 65.75 -65.58 -35.24
N GLU A 208 64.78 -65.91 -34.36
CA GLU A 208 64.71 -65.63 -32.89
C GLU A 208 65.20 -64.22 -32.45
N THR A 209 64.54 -63.38 -31.63
CA THR A 209 63.63 -63.57 -30.48
C THR A 209 63.05 -62.20 -30.03
N SER A 210 61.77 -62.18 -29.65
CA SER A 210 61.17 -61.67 -28.39
C SER A 210 61.23 -60.19 -27.91
N LYS A 211 60.12 -59.86 -27.19
CA LYS A 211 59.94 -58.91 -26.05
C LYS A 211 59.46 -57.50 -26.42
N SER A 212 58.60 -56.84 -25.65
CA SER A 212 57.79 -57.21 -24.49
C SER A 212 56.86 -56.04 -24.19
N TYR A 213 55.67 -56.36 -23.67
CA TYR A 213 54.79 -55.44 -22.96
C TYR A 213 55.49 -54.79 -21.76
N ASN A 214 55.06 -53.59 -21.41
CA ASN A 214 54.83 -53.18 -20.03
C ASN A 214 53.83 -52.01 -20.00
N ILE A 215 52.55 -52.36 -19.85
CA ILE A 215 51.52 -51.45 -19.35
C ILE A 215 51.63 -51.51 -17.83
N THR A 216 52.10 -50.43 -17.22
CA THR A 216 51.99 -50.25 -15.77
C THR A 216 50.56 -49.80 -15.50
N ILE A 217 49.69 -50.75 -15.14
CA ILE A 217 48.38 -50.46 -14.57
C ILE A 217 48.64 -49.92 -13.17
N ALA A 218 48.64 -48.60 -13.03
CA ALA A 218 48.41 -47.99 -11.73
C ALA A 218 46.99 -48.39 -11.32
N THR A 219 46.87 -49.06 -10.18
CA THR A 219 45.59 -49.37 -9.56
C THR A 219 44.88 -48.05 -9.26
N ASP A 220 43.87 -47.71 -10.06
CA ASP A 220 42.90 -46.64 -9.81
C ASP A 220 42.03 -46.99 -8.59
N GLU A 221 42.65 -47.08 -7.41
CA GLU A 221 41.89 -47.05 -6.17
C GLU A 221 41.50 -45.60 -5.90
N VAL A 222 40.24 -45.27 -6.19
CA VAL A 222 39.65 -43.98 -5.84
C VAL A 222 39.79 -43.78 -4.32
N PRO A 223 40.51 -42.75 -3.86
CA PRO A 223 40.70 -42.52 -2.44
C PRO A 223 39.36 -42.32 -1.73
N LYS A 224 39.24 -42.76 -0.47
CA LYS A 224 37.98 -42.59 0.30
C LYS A 224 37.73 -41.15 0.73
N ARG A 225 38.79 -40.32 0.78
CA ARG A 225 38.75 -38.91 1.18
C ARG A 225 39.77 -38.08 0.42
N ILE A 226 39.45 -36.81 0.17
CA ILE A 226 40.37 -35.80 -0.39
C ILE A 226 40.10 -34.44 0.26
N ASN A 227 41.14 -33.75 0.77
CA ASN A 227 41.03 -32.44 1.42
C ASN A 227 39.91 -32.33 2.49
N GLY A 228 39.70 -33.41 3.26
CA GLY A 228 38.67 -33.51 4.28
C GLY A 228 37.22 -33.66 3.76
N TRP A 229 37.04 -33.91 2.46
CA TRP A 229 35.78 -34.33 1.84
C TRP A 229 35.76 -35.85 1.68
N GLY A 230 34.61 -36.49 1.94
CA GLY A 230 34.40 -37.91 1.64
C GLY A 230 34.02 -38.11 0.18
N ILE A 231 34.50 -39.18 -0.44
CA ILE A 231 34.18 -39.54 -1.83
C ILE A 231 33.16 -40.68 -1.82
N GLN A 232 32.10 -40.55 -2.61
CA GLN A 232 31.08 -41.57 -2.76
C GLN A 232 30.73 -41.76 -4.23
N LEU A 233 30.77 -43.01 -4.70
CA LEU A 233 30.19 -43.39 -5.98
C LEU A 233 28.68 -43.57 -5.80
N LYS A 234 27.89 -42.75 -6.49
CA LYS A 234 26.45 -42.95 -6.64
C LYS A 234 26.19 -43.13 -8.13
N TRP A 235 26.10 -44.38 -8.56
CA TRP A 235 26.04 -44.75 -9.97
C TRP A 235 25.05 -43.84 -10.74
N PRO A 236 25.47 -43.18 -11.83
CA PRO A 236 26.74 -43.33 -12.55
C PRO A 236 27.80 -42.25 -12.24
N TYR A 237 27.72 -41.51 -11.13
CA TYR A 237 28.60 -40.35 -10.86
C TYR A 237 29.35 -40.43 -9.52
N TYR A 238 30.57 -39.89 -9.51
CA TYR A 238 31.31 -39.57 -8.29
C TYR A 238 30.84 -38.23 -7.70
N ARG A 239 30.61 -38.23 -6.38
CA ARG A 239 30.29 -37.03 -5.61
C ARG A 239 31.16 -36.92 -4.37
N LEU A 240 31.51 -35.68 -4.02
CA LEU A 240 32.15 -35.33 -2.76
C LEU A 240 31.10 -34.90 -1.74
N PHE A 241 31.33 -35.19 -0.46
CA PHE A 241 30.49 -34.72 0.63
C PHE A 241 31.26 -34.28 1.86
N LYS A 242 30.75 -33.25 2.55
CA LYS A 242 31.30 -32.76 3.82
C LYS A 242 30.20 -32.11 4.65
N LYS A 243 30.23 -32.30 5.96
CA LYS A 243 29.31 -31.64 6.90
C LYS A 243 29.90 -30.28 7.29
N ILE A 244 29.16 -29.20 7.02
CA ILE A 244 29.57 -27.81 7.28
C ILE A 244 28.39 -27.11 7.97
N HIS A 245 28.61 -26.50 9.14
CA HIS A 245 27.57 -25.85 9.97
C HIS A 245 26.33 -26.75 10.19
N GLY A 246 26.56 -28.03 10.53
CA GLY A 246 25.49 -28.99 10.81
C GLY A 246 24.79 -29.57 9.57
N LYS A 247 25.00 -29.04 8.36
CA LYS A 247 24.37 -29.50 7.11
C LYS A 247 25.37 -30.21 6.19
N VAL A 248 24.95 -31.28 5.51
CA VAL A 248 25.78 -32.00 4.53
C VAL A 248 25.72 -31.27 3.19
N ARG A 249 26.88 -30.95 2.62
CA ARG A 249 27.03 -30.37 1.28
C ARG A 249 27.58 -31.40 0.32
N TRP A 250 27.13 -31.35 -0.93
CA TRP A 250 27.49 -32.28 -2.00
C TRP A 250 28.09 -31.53 -3.19
N ILE A 251 29.17 -32.06 -3.78
CA ILE A 251 29.77 -31.54 -5.01
C ILE A 251 29.85 -32.69 -6.02
N TYR A 252 29.31 -32.50 -7.21
CA TYR A 252 29.34 -33.51 -8.27
C TYR A 252 30.63 -33.39 -9.08
N ILE A 253 31.37 -34.49 -9.25
CA ILE A 253 32.64 -34.52 -9.99
C ILE A 253 32.41 -34.88 -11.45
N GLY A 254 31.80 -36.04 -11.71
CA GLY A 254 31.60 -36.57 -13.06
C GLY A 254 31.36 -38.08 -13.03
N LYS A 255 31.28 -38.72 -14.20
CA LYS A 255 31.19 -40.18 -14.33
C LYS A 255 32.52 -40.87 -14.02
N ASP A 256 33.61 -40.23 -14.43
CA ASP A 256 34.98 -40.70 -14.19
C ASP A 256 35.60 -39.94 -13.02
N TRP A 257 36.43 -40.62 -12.23
CA TRP A 257 37.18 -39.99 -11.14
C TRP A 257 38.33 -39.18 -11.73
N ASN A 258 38.40 -37.91 -11.36
CA ASN A 258 39.51 -37.03 -11.72
C ASN A 258 39.88 -36.20 -10.51
N GLU A 259 41.07 -36.47 -9.97
CA GLU A 259 41.56 -35.86 -8.73
C GLU A 259 41.73 -34.34 -8.86
N ASP A 260 42.33 -33.87 -9.96
CA ASP A 260 42.54 -32.44 -10.22
C ASP A 260 41.21 -31.68 -10.31
N LEU A 261 40.22 -32.27 -10.98
CA LEU A 261 38.87 -31.71 -11.08
C LEU A 261 38.19 -31.65 -9.72
N ALA A 262 38.39 -32.66 -8.87
CA ALA A 262 37.88 -32.69 -7.51
C ALA A 262 38.50 -31.58 -6.65
N VAL A 263 39.83 -31.43 -6.70
CA VAL A 263 40.55 -30.36 -5.98
C VAL A 263 40.10 -28.97 -6.45
N LYS A 264 39.97 -28.77 -7.77
CA LYS A 264 39.50 -27.49 -8.34
C LYS A 264 38.10 -27.12 -7.85
N LYS A 265 37.15 -28.06 -7.90
CA LYS A 265 35.77 -27.82 -7.43
C LYS A 265 35.68 -27.58 -5.92
N ILE A 266 36.55 -28.21 -5.12
CA ILE A 266 36.64 -27.92 -3.68
C ILE A 266 37.08 -26.47 -3.45
N LYS A 267 38.13 -26.00 -4.16
CA LYS A 267 38.62 -24.62 -4.05
C LYS A 267 37.54 -23.60 -4.45
N GLU A 268 36.88 -23.82 -5.59
CA GLU A 268 35.76 -22.97 -6.05
C GLU A 268 34.62 -22.91 -5.01
N PHE A 269 34.27 -24.06 -4.41
CA PHE A 269 33.25 -24.12 -3.38
C PHE A 269 33.64 -23.35 -2.12
N GLN A 270 34.90 -23.47 -1.67
CA GLN A 270 35.43 -22.75 -0.51
C GLN A 270 35.42 -21.23 -0.75
N CYS A 271 35.91 -20.76 -1.90
CA CYS A 271 35.88 -19.34 -2.25
C CYS A 271 34.45 -18.76 -2.30
N LYS A 272 33.49 -19.52 -2.86
CA LYS A 272 32.12 -19.02 -3.07
C LYS A 272 31.25 -19.03 -1.82
N TYR A 273 31.42 -20.01 -0.93
CA TYR A 273 30.48 -20.26 0.17
C TYR A 273 31.06 -20.09 1.57
N LEU A 274 32.38 -20.03 1.72
CA LEU A 274 33.02 -19.88 3.04
C LEU A 274 33.70 -18.52 3.24
N GLY A 275 33.85 -17.70 2.19
CA GLY A 275 34.50 -16.39 2.27
C GLY A 275 35.99 -16.48 2.64
N SER A 276 36.74 -15.40 2.39
CA SER A 276 38.20 -15.30 2.46
C SER A 276 38.82 -15.41 3.86
N ASN A 277 38.43 -16.41 4.66
CA ASN A 277 38.98 -16.69 5.99
C ASN A 277 39.60 -18.10 6.11
N TYR A 278 39.85 -18.78 4.98
CA TYR A 278 40.45 -20.14 4.94
C TYR A 278 41.84 -20.20 4.28
N GLU A 279 42.58 -19.10 4.24
CA GLU A 279 43.99 -19.05 3.80
C GLU A 279 45.01 -19.08 4.95
N LYS A 280 44.59 -19.39 6.19
CA LYS A 280 45.51 -19.60 7.32
C LYS A 280 45.47 -21.03 7.83
N THR A 281 46.00 -21.95 7.03
CA THR A 281 46.71 -23.18 7.44
C THR A 281 47.05 -23.99 6.17
N CYS A 282 48.12 -23.58 5.50
CA CYS A 282 49.06 -24.47 4.82
C CYS A 282 50.44 -24.11 5.34
#